data_AF-A0A6M5Z317-F1
#
_entry.id   AF-A0A6M5Z317-F1
#
_cell.length_a   1.000
_cell.length_b   1.000
_cell.length_c   1.000
_cell.angle_alpha   90.00
_cell.angle_beta   90.00
_cell.angle_gamma   90.00
#
_symmetry.space_group_name_H-M   'P 1'
#
loop_
_entity.id
_entity.type
_entity.pdbx_description
1 polymer ?
#
loop_
_entity_poly.entity_id
_entity_poly.type
_entity_poly.pdbx_seq_one_letter_code
_entity_poly.pdbx_strand_id
1 'polypeptide(L)'
;MNARFVKAMAAVFLFNSVLFLCVREEALAGEKEEDAKKYTDQLHKGKDAKSKITALQQLGTLAQIKKSLITPALPDVYKAVEDKDPAVRAAAAETLGKADEPYEKVGDVLVKLIKNDKDETVKIAAIRGLTVMRESAKDALPTIRDVVKANAGDKKSNLLKAAQDAVKAISGTGKKN
;
A
#
# COMPACT_ATOMS: atom_id res chain seq x y z
N MET A 1 -40.93 -5.90 -38.18
CA MET A 1 -39.74 -5.14 -37.74
C MET A 1 -38.54 -5.59 -38.56
N ASN A 2 -37.94 -4.72 -39.38
CA ASN A 2 -36.91 -5.13 -40.35
C ASN A 2 -35.56 -5.39 -39.66
N ALA A 3 -34.85 -6.46 -40.06
CA ALA A 3 -33.57 -6.85 -39.47
C ALA A 3 -32.50 -5.72 -39.48
N ARG A 4 -32.58 -4.80 -40.44
CA ARG A 4 -31.71 -3.62 -40.53
C ARG A 4 -31.99 -2.60 -39.40
N PHE A 5 -33.26 -2.46 -38.99
CA PHE A 5 -33.68 -1.57 -37.92
C PHE A 5 -33.24 -2.09 -36.54
N VAL A 6 -33.38 -3.40 -36.30
CA VAL A 6 -32.93 -4.04 -35.06
C VAL A 6 -31.41 -3.93 -34.89
N LYS A 7 -30.64 -4.11 -35.97
CA LYS A 7 -29.18 -3.94 -35.98
C LYS A 7 -28.76 -2.49 -35.69
N ALA A 8 -29.47 -1.50 -36.25
CA ALA A 8 -29.20 -0.09 -36.00
C ALA A 8 -29.48 0.30 -34.55
N MET A 9 -30.59 -0.16 -33.98
CA MET A 9 -30.95 0.10 -32.59
C MET A 9 -29.95 -0.53 -31.61
N ALA A 10 -29.54 -1.77 -31.86
CA ALA A 10 -28.50 -2.43 -31.07
C ALA A 10 -27.16 -1.68 -31.11
N ALA A 11 -26.76 -1.16 -32.28
CA ALA A 11 -25.52 -0.39 -32.43
C ALA A 11 -25.56 0.93 -31.63
N VAL A 12 -26.69 1.64 -31.61
CA VAL A 12 -26.87 2.88 -30.83
C VAL A 12 -26.86 2.60 -29.34
N PHE A 13 -27.49 1.52 -28.88
CA PHE A 13 -27.45 1.12 -27.47
C PHE A 13 -26.03 0.75 -27.02
N LEU A 14 -25.30 0.00 -27.84
CA LEU A 14 -23.90 -0.35 -27.54
C LEU A 14 -23.03 0.90 -27.48
N PHE A 15 -23.15 1.81 -28.45
CA PHE A 15 -22.39 3.06 -28.46
C PHE A 15 -22.68 3.95 -27.23
N ASN A 16 -23.95 4.15 -26.88
CA ASN A 16 -24.32 4.94 -25.71
C ASN A 16 -23.91 4.25 -24.39
N SER A 17 -23.98 2.92 -24.31
CA SER A 17 -23.53 2.18 -23.13
C SER A 17 -22.03 2.30 -22.92
N VAL A 18 -21.23 2.19 -23.99
CA VAL A 18 -19.77 2.38 -23.95
C VAL A 18 -19.43 3.82 -23.60
N LEU A 19 -20.11 4.80 -24.19
CA LEU A 19 -19.90 6.21 -23.85
C LEU A 19 -20.22 6.51 -22.38
N PHE A 20 -21.33 5.97 -21.86
CA PHE A 20 -21.70 6.12 -20.45
C PHE A 20 -20.70 5.46 -19.49
N LEU A 21 -20.13 4.32 -19.87
CA LEU A 21 -19.07 3.66 -19.10
C LEU A 21 -17.79 4.51 -19.10
N CYS A 22 -17.34 4.99 -20.25
CA CYS A 22 -16.13 5.83 -20.36
C CYS A 22 -16.26 7.13 -19.54
N VAL A 23 -17.37 7.86 -19.65
CA VAL A 23 -17.57 9.11 -18.89
C VAL A 23 -17.60 8.85 -17.37
N ARG A 24 -18.16 7.72 -16.93
CA ARG A 24 -18.15 7.35 -15.51
C ARG A 24 -16.75 7.01 -15.00
N GLU A 25 -15.92 6.33 -15.79
CA GLU A 25 -14.54 6.04 -15.41
C GLU A 25 -13.70 7.32 -15.28
N GLU A 26 -13.88 8.29 -16.17
CA GLU A 26 -13.21 9.59 -16.09
C GLU A 26 -13.64 10.39 -14.85
N ALA A 27 -14.94 10.43 -14.53
CA ALA A 27 -15.45 11.09 -13.33
C ALA A 27 -14.92 10.45 -12.04
N LEU A 28 -14.93 9.11 -11.96
CA LEU A 28 -14.37 8.37 -10.82
C LEU A 28 -12.85 8.55 -10.69
N ALA A 29 -12.13 8.74 -11.79
CA ALA A 29 -10.70 9.04 -11.76
C ALA A 29 -10.45 10.44 -11.18
N GLY A 30 -11.27 11.44 -11.54
CA GLY A 30 -11.20 12.80 -10.99
C GLY A 30 -11.42 12.86 -9.49
N GLU A 31 -12.42 12.16 -8.96
CA GLU A 31 -12.70 12.10 -7.51
C GLU A 31 -11.51 11.56 -6.71
N LYS A 32 -10.86 10.48 -7.20
CA LYS A 32 -9.71 9.86 -6.52
C LYS A 32 -8.47 10.75 -6.54
N GLU A 33 -8.31 11.60 -7.56
CA GLU A 33 -7.23 12.59 -7.63
C GLU A 33 -7.44 13.74 -6.64
N GLU A 34 -8.68 14.17 -6.44
CA GLU A 34 -9.03 15.16 -5.41
C GLU A 34 -8.80 14.61 -4.01
N ASP A 35 -9.25 13.37 -3.75
CA ASP A 35 -9.01 12.68 -2.48
C ASP A 35 -7.50 12.52 -2.21
N ALA A 36 -6.72 12.13 -3.21
CA ALA A 36 -5.28 12.02 -3.08
C ALA A 36 -4.63 13.35 -2.66
N LYS A 37 -5.04 14.47 -3.27
CA LYS A 37 -4.56 15.81 -2.89
C LYS A 37 -4.97 16.17 -1.47
N LYS A 38 -6.24 15.93 -1.10
CA LYS A 38 -6.77 16.18 0.24
C LYS A 38 -5.98 15.43 1.31
N TYR A 39 -5.71 14.15 1.11
CA TYR A 39 -4.95 13.35 2.07
C TYR A 39 -3.46 13.72 2.09
N THR A 40 -2.89 14.12 0.95
CA THR A 40 -1.53 14.68 0.91
C THR A 40 -1.44 15.95 1.76
N ASP A 41 -2.38 16.86 1.59
CA ASP A 41 -2.48 18.08 2.38
C ASP A 41 -2.70 17.79 3.87
N GLN A 42 -3.53 16.80 4.20
CA GLN A 42 -3.77 16.37 5.57
C GLN A 42 -2.52 15.75 6.21
N LEU A 43 -1.71 15.00 5.45
CA LEU A 43 -0.44 14.46 5.93
C LEU A 43 0.58 15.58 6.17
N HIS A 44 0.65 16.55 5.25
CA HIS A 44 1.58 17.67 5.31
C HIS A 44 1.25 18.67 6.43
N LYS A 45 -0.04 19.03 6.56
CA LYS A 45 -0.53 20.08 7.47
C LYS A 45 -1.05 19.53 8.80
N GLY A 46 -1.29 18.22 8.89
CA GLY A 46 -1.84 17.57 10.06
C GLY A 46 -0.94 17.76 11.29
N LYS A 47 -1.45 18.46 12.31
CA LYS A 47 -0.73 18.64 13.59
C LYS A 47 -0.84 17.41 14.49
N ASP A 48 -1.94 16.66 14.39
CA ASP A 48 -2.22 15.51 15.25
C ASP A 48 -1.90 14.17 14.56
N ALA A 49 -1.47 13.19 15.36
CA ALA A 49 -1.09 11.86 14.88
C ALA A 49 -2.26 11.13 14.19
N LYS A 50 -3.49 11.31 14.69
CA LYS A 50 -4.68 10.62 14.15
C LYS A 50 -5.00 11.06 12.72
N SER A 51 -4.91 12.35 12.44
CA SER A 51 -5.06 12.91 11.10
C SER A 51 -4.00 12.36 10.15
N LYS A 52 -2.73 12.31 10.57
CA LYS A 52 -1.64 11.72 9.78
C LYS A 52 -1.86 10.23 9.49
N ILE A 53 -2.24 9.45 10.51
CA ILE A 53 -2.53 8.02 10.35
C ILE A 53 -3.64 7.80 9.33
N THR A 54 -4.74 8.56 9.45
CA THR A 54 -5.88 8.46 8.53
C THR A 54 -5.45 8.81 7.11
N ALA A 55 -4.70 9.91 6.93
CA ALA A 55 -4.17 10.30 5.63
C ALA A 55 -3.27 9.20 5.03
N LEU A 56 -2.35 8.64 5.81
CA LEU A 56 -1.46 7.57 5.37
C LEU A 56 -2.23 6.31 4.94
N GLN A 57 -3.24 5.90 5.71
CA GLN A 57 -4.06 4.74 5.40
C GLN A 57 -4.82 4.94 4.08
N GLN A 58 -5.43 6.10 3.88
CA GLN A 58 -6.16 6.42 2.65
C GLN A 58 -5.22 6.58 1.44
N LEU A 59 -4.04 7.18 1.63
CA LEU A 59 -3.03 7.21 0.57
C LEU A 59 -2.59 5.79 0.20
N GLY A 60 -2.43 4.90 1.18
CA GLY A 60 -2.09 3.50 0.94
C GLY A 60 -3.17 2.72 0.17
N THR A 61 -4.46 3.00 0.41
CA THR A 61 -5.54 2.40 -0.39
C THR A 61 -5.57 2.97 -1.81
N LEU A 62 -5.41 4.29 -1.97
CA LEU A 62 -5.32 4.95 -3.27
C LEU A 62 -4.13 4.44 -4.09
N ALA A 63 -3.01 4.15 -3.43
CA ALA A 63 -1.83 3.65 -4.11
C ALA A 63 -2.03 2.27 -4.75
N GLN A 64 -2.83 1.40 -4.12
CA GLN A 64 -3.23 0.10 -4.68
C GLN A 64 -4.21 0.24 -5.86
N ILE A 65 -4.89 1.38 -5.99
CA ILE A 65 -5.74 1.68 -7.14
C ILE A 65 -4.88 2.19 -8.29
N LYS A 66 -4.04 3.20 -8.04
CA LYS A 66 -3.19 3.83 -9.06
C LYS A 66 -2.00 4.52 -8.40
N LYS A 67 -0.79 4.02 -8.68
CA LYS A 67 0.48 4.54 -8.15
C LYS A 67 0.69 6.05 -8.38
N SER A 68 0.19 6.60 -9.50
CA SER A 68 0.36 8.03 -9.79
C SER A 68 -0.38 8.94 -8.79
N LEU A 69 -1.41 8.44 -8.10
CA LEU A 69 -2.19 9.21 -7.13
C LEU A 69 -1.36 9.57 -5.90
N ILE A 70 -0.50 8.66 -5.44
CA ILE A 70 0.31 8.86 -4.23
C ILE A 70 1.67 9.53 -4.51
N THR A 71 2.09 9.63 -5.78
CA THR A 71 3.41 10.17 -6.15
C THR A 71 3.73 11.52 -5.49
N PRO A 72 2.81 12.50 -5.43
CA PRO A 72 3.06 13.78 -4.74
C PRO A 72 3.22 13.65 -3.23
N ALA A 73 2.61 12.64 -2.61
CA ALA A 73 2.64 12.43 -1.17
C ALA A 73 3.88 11.66 -0.69
N LEU A 74 4.54 10.91 -1.57
CA LEU A 74 5.68 10.05 -1.22
C LEU A 74 6.75 10.74 -0.36
N PRO A 75 7.21 11.98 -0.66
CA PRO A 75 8.21 12.65 0.18
C PRO A 75 7.75 12.81 1.64
N ASP A 76 6.47 13.10 1.86
CA ASP A 76 5.92 13.26 3.20
C ASP A 76 5.63 11.90 3.87
N VAL A 77 5.31 10.86 3.09
CA VAL A 77 5.24 9.48 3.59
C VAL A 77 6.62 9.01 4.08
N TYR A 78 7.69 9.27 3.33
CA TYR A 78 9.06 8.94 3.76
C TYR A 78 9.46 9.69 5.05
N LYS A 79 9.06 10.96 5.20
CA LYS A 79 9.27 11.69 6.47
C LYS A 79 8.46 11.09 7.62
N ALA A 80 7.24 10.63 7.36
CA ALA A 80 6.36 10.07 8.39
C ALA A 80 6.90 8.76 9.00
N VAL A 81 7.84 8.08 8.33
CA VAL A 81 8.57 6.93 8.88
C VAL A 81 9.44 7.31 10.08
N GLU A 82 9.81 8.59 10.23
CA GLU A 82 10.61 9.09 11.34
C GLU A 82 9.77 9.91 12.34
N ASP A 83 8.43 9.81 12.28
CA ASP A 83 7.54 10.53 13.18
C ASP A 83 7.73 10.07 14.65
N LYS A 84 7.45 10.99 15.58
CA LYS A 84 7.54 10.72 17.02
C LYS A 84 6.52 9.66 17.45
N ASP A 85 5.36 9.65 16.81
CA ASP A 85 4.28 8.73 17.12
C ASP A 85 4.51 7.36 16.42
N PRO A 86 4.55 6.24 17.18
CA PRO A 86 4.77 4.92 16.60
C PRO A 86 3.64 4.47 15.66
N ALA A 87 2.39 4.87 15.91
CA ALA A 87 1.29 4.53 15.02
C ALA A 87 1.39 5.27 13.68
N VAL A 88 1.91 6.50 13.66
CA VAL A 88 2.22 7.21 12.42
C VAL A 88 3.34 6.49 11.65
N ARG A 89 4.43 6.09 12.33
CA ARG A 89 5.53 5.33 11.69
C ARG A 89 5.04 4.01 11.10
N ALA A 90 4.20 3.28 11.84
CA ALA A 90 3.61 2.03 11.38
C ALA A 90 2.73 2.23 10.14
N ALA A 91 1.87 3.25 10.16
CA ALA A 91 1.03 3.57 8.99
C ALA A 91 1.88 3.94 7.78
N ALA A 92 2.95 4.73 7.96
CA ALA A 92 3.85 5.12 6.88
C ALA A 92 4.56 3.90 6.26
N ALA A 93 5.04 2.97 7.10
CA ALA A 93 5.69 1.74 6.64
C ALA A 93 4.74 0.86 5.80
N GLU A 94 3.49 0.69 6.22
CA GLU A 94 2.50 -0.03 5.41
C GLU A 94 2.18 0.70 4.09
N THR A 95 2.04 2.02 4.14
CA THR A 95 1.73 2.84 2.95
C THR A 95 2.85 2.76 1.92
N LEU A 96 4.11 2.80 2.33
CA LEU A 96 5.25 2.65 1.41
C LEU A 96 5.26 1.28 0.72
N GLY A 97 4.95 0.20 1.45
CA GLY A 97 4.82 -1.14 0.83
C GLY A 97 3.65 -1.22 -0.16
N LYS A 98 2.53 -0.55 0.14
CA LYS A 98 1.37 -0.45 -0.76
C LYS A 98 1.59 0.50 -1.93
N ALA A 99 2.58 1.38 -1.87
CA ALA A 99 2.87 2.35 -2.91
C ALA A 99 3.54 1.77 -4.15
N ASP A 100 3.85 0.47 -4.13
CA ASP A 100 4.61 -0.22 -5.20
C ASP A 100 5.91 0.56 -5.53
N GLU A 101 6.53 1.12 -4.49
CA GLU A 101 7.81 1.82 -4.63
C GLU A 101 8.93 0.81 -4.94
N PRO A 102 9.91 1.17 -5.78
CA PRO A 102 11.04 0.31 -6.07
C PRO A 102 11.74 -0.12 -4.77
N TYR A 103 12.04 -1.42 -4.66
CA TYR A 103 12.66 -1.99 -3.47
C TYR A 103 13.98 -1.30 -3.11
N GLU A 104 14.73 -0.84 -4.10
CA GLU A 104 15.99 -0.11 -3.93
C GLU A 104 15.84 1.18 -3.12
N LYS A 105 14.63 1.76 -3.09
CA LYS A 105 14.34 2.98 -2.30
C LYS A 105 13.71 2.66 -0.95
N VAL A 106 12.75 1.74 -0.93
CA VAL A 106 11.93 1.47 0.27
C VAL A 106 12.50 0.35 1.14
N GLY A 107 13.27 -0.57 0.55
CA GLY A 107 13.82 -1.75 1.20
C GLY A 107 14.66 -1.41 2.41
N ASP A 108 15.63 -0.50 2.25
CA ASP A 108 16.50 -0.04 3.35
C ASP A 108 15.70 0.63 4.48
N VAL A 109 14.69 1.43 4.12
CA VAL A 109 13.83 2.11 5.09
C VAL A 109 13.06 1.10 5.93
N LEU A 110 12.40 0.12 5.31
CA LEU A 110 11.63 -0.90 6.02
C LEU A 110 12.53 -1.85 6.82
N VAL A 111 13.69 -2.24 6.28
CA VAL A 111 14.68 -3.06 6.99
C VAL A 111 15.21 -2.32 8.23
N LYS A 112 15.47 -1.01 8.13
CA LYS A 112 15.89 -0.17 9.27
C LYS A 112 14.84 -0.14 10.36
N LEU A 113 13.55 -0.02 10.02
CA LEU A 113 12.46 -0.05 11.00
C LEU A 113 12.39 -1.40 11.72
N ILE A 114 12.53 -2.50 10.99
CA ILE A 114 12.50 -3.85 11.58
C ILE A 114 13.61 -4.02 12.63
N LYS A 115 14.82 -3.55 12.31
CA LYS A 115 15.99 -3.70 13.17
C LYS A 115 15.98 -2.74 14.36
N ASN A 116 15.63 -1.48 14.13
CA ASN A 116 15.95 -0.40 15.05
C ASN A 116 14.75 0.24 15.76
N ASP A 117 13.52 0.01 15.29
CA ASP A 117 12.36 0.59 15.98
C ASP A 117 12.16 -0.08 17.36
N LYS A 118 11.64 0.69 18.31
CA LYS A 118 11.35 0.20 19.67
C LYS A 118 9.96 -0.43 19.75
N ASP A 119 9.05 0.00 18.89
CA ASP A 119 7.66 -0.42 18.91
C ASP A 119 7.45 -1.66 18.03
N GLU A 120 6.84 -2.71 18.61
CA GLU A 120 6.58 -3.96 17.91
C GLU A 120 5.60 -3.78 16.75
N THR A 121 4.63 -2.87 16.87
CA THR A 121 3.64 -2.57 15.83
C THR A 121 4.31 -1.99 14.59
N VAL A 122 5.31 -1.13 14.78
CA VAL A 122 6.09 -0.56 13.67
C VAL A 122 6.88 -1.66 12.96
N LYS A 123 7.51 -2.58 13.70
CA LYS A 123 8.22 -3.72 13.10
C LYS A 123 7.28 -4.62 12.29
N ILE A 124 6.09 -4.92 12.83
CA ILE A 124 5.05 -5.69 12.14
C ILE A 124 4.63 -4.99 10.86
N ALA A 125 4.36 -3.68 10.92
CA ALA A 125 3.96 -2.88 9.77
C ALA A 125 5.04 -2.88 8.68
N ALA A 126 6.32 -2.75 9.05
CA ALA A 126 7.42 -2.81 8.10
C ALA A 126 7.55 -4.19 7.42
N ILE A 127 7.38 -5.28 8.19
CA ILE A 127 7.34 -6.66 7.65
C ILE A 127 6.15 -6.83 6.70
N ARG A 128 4.97 -6.30 7.04
CA ARG A 128 3.79 -6.32 6.17
C ARG A 128 4.01 -5.53 4.89
N GLY A 129 4.63 -4.34 4.98
CA GLY A 129 5.00 -3.54 3.82
C GLY A 129 5.86 -4.34 2.84
N LEU A 130 6.90 -5.00 3.33
CA LEU A 130 7.75 -5.90 2.52
C LEU A 130 6.98 -7.11 1.96
N THR A 131 6.02 -7.63 2.71
CA THR A 131 5.17 -8.75 2.27
C THR A 131 4.31 -8.38 1.08
N VAL A 132 3.77 -7.16 1.06
CA VAL A 132 2.97 -6.63 -0.07
C VAL A 132 3.81 -6.54 -1.34
N MET A 133 5.10 -6.23 -1.22
CA MET A 133 6.05 -6.17 -2.34
C MET A 133 6.45 -7.55 -2.89
N ARG A 134 6.11 -8.64 -2.19
CA ARG A 134 6.32 -10.03 -2.62
C ARG A 134 7.76 -10.31 -3.08
N GLU A 135 7.94 -10.76 -4.32
CA GLU A 135 9.23 -11.25 -4.83
C GLU A 135 10.30 -10.16 -4.90
N SER A 136 9.90 -8.89 -5.05
CA SER A 136 10.83 -7.76 -5.06
C SER A 136 11.52 -7.55 -3.71
N ALA A 137 10.97 -8.10 -2.61
CA ALA A 137 11.52 -7.96 -1.27
C ALA A 137 12.42 -9.13 -0.81
N LYS A 138 12.91 -9.98 -1.74
CA LYS A 138 13.75 -11.15 -1.41
C LYS A 138 15.01 -10.78 -0.62
N ASP A 139 15.58 -9.62 -0.87
CA ASP A 139 16.79 -9.15 -0.17
C ASP A 139 16.53 -8.82 1.31
N ALA A 140 15.26 -8.64 1.71
CA ALA A 140 14.89 -8.48 3.12
C ALA A 140 14.79 -9.81 3.89
N LEU A 141 14.78 -10.96 3.19
CA LEU A 141 14.61 -12.29 3.81
C LEU A 141 15.60 -12.59 4.94
N PRO A 142 16.90 -12.26 4.85
CA PRO A 142 17.84 -12.47 5.96
C PRO A 142 17.37 -11.75 7.23
N THR A 143 17.02 -10.47 7.10
CA THR A 143 16.53 -9.66 8.23
C THR A 143 15.25 -10.25 8.84
N ILE A 144 14.29 -10.66 8.02
CA ILE A 144 13.03 -11.24 8.51
C ILE A 144 13.28 -12.60 9.19
N ARG A 145 14.20 -13.41 8.68
CA ARG A 145 14.60 -14.69 9.32
C ARG A 145 15.27 -14.47 10.67
N ASP A 146 16.05 -13.42 10.82
CA ASP A 146 16.65 -13.07 12.11
C ASP A 146 15.58 -12.69 13.14
N VAL A 147 14.53 -11.97 12.73
CA VAL A 147 13.35 -11.71 13.57
C VAL A 147 12.67 -13.02 13.99
N VAL A 148 12.48 -13.97 13.08
CA VAL A 148 11.90 -15.28 13.40
C VAL A 148 12.75 -16.03 14.43
N LYS A 149 14.08 -16.06 14.25
CA LYS A 149 14.99 -16.73 15.19
C LYS A 149 14.99 -16.07 16.57
N ALA A 150 15.07 -14.75 16.61
CA ALA A 150 15.08 -13.98 17.86
C ALA A 150 13.80 -14.15 18.67
N ASN A 151 12.66 -14.41 18.01
CA ASN A 151 11.36 -14.53 18.65
C ASN A 151 10.81 -15.97 18.68
N ALA A 152 11.61 -16.99 18.34
CA ALA A 152 11.16 -18.37 18.21
C ALA A 152 10.55 -18.97 19.50
N GLY A 153 10.96 -18.45 20.66
CA GLY A 153 10.42 -18.84 21.96
C GLY A 153 9.03 -18.28 22.26
N ASP A 154 8.63 -17.18 21.62
CA ASP A 154 7.34 -16.52 21.85
C ASP A 154 6.34 -16.83 20.72
N LYS A 155 5.71 -18.01 20.84
CA LYS A 155 4.71 -18.49 19.86
C LYS A 155 3.45 -17.62 19.79
N LYS A 156 3.21 -16.75 20.79
CA LYS A 156 2.03 -15.86 20.82
C LYS A 156 2.33 -14.50 20.20
N SER A 157 3.60 -14.13 20.04
CA SER A 157 4.01 -12.87 19.41
C SER A 157 3.39 -12.68 18.03
N ASN A 158 2.76 -11.52 17.84
CA ASN A 158 2.23 -11.10 16.54
C ASN A 158 3.37 -10.81 15.55
N LEU A 159 4.51 -10.31 16.05
CA LEU A 159 5.72 -10.12 15.26
C LEU A 159 6.26 -11.42 14.69
N LEU A 160 6.33 -12.49 15.49
CA LEU A 160 6.78 -13.80 15.01
C LEU A 160 5.89 -14.32 13.88
N LYS A 161 4.57 -14.25 14.05
CA LYS A 161 3.60 -14.71 13.02
C LYS A 161 3.74 -13.89 11.73
N ALA A 162 3.78 -12.56 11.84
CA ALA A 162 3.96 -11.69 10.69
C ALA A 162 5.27 -11.99 9.95
N ALA A 163 6.37 -12.22 10.67
CA ALA A 163 7.66 -12.56 10.09
C ALA A 163 7.63 -13.93 9.38
N GLN A 164 7.01 -14.94 9.97
CA GLN A 164 6.86 -16.26 9.36
C GLN A 164 6.02 -16.22 8.08
N ASP A 165 4.91 -15.47 8.09
CA ASP A 165 4.04 -15.33 6.92
C ASP A 165 4.75 -14.53 5.81
N ALA A 166 5.50 -13.48 6.18
CA ALA A 166 6.32 -12.73 5.24
C ALA A 166 7.38 -13.60 4.56
N VAL A 167 8.08 -14.45 5.32
CA VAL A 167 9.05 -15.40 4.74
C VAL A 167 8.39 -16.31 3.71
N LYS A 168 7.20 -16.85 3.98
CA LYS A 168 6.47 -17.70 3.03
C LYS A 168 6.05 -16.95 1.77
N ALA A 169 5.50 -15.74 1.94
CA ALA A 169 5.03 -14.91 0.84
C ALA A 169 6.17 -14.42 -0.07
N ILE A 170 7.28 -13.96 0.50
CA ILE A 170 8.43 -13.39 -0.25
C ILE A 170 9.29 -14.49 -0.88
N SER A 171 9.42 -15.66 -0.24
CA SER A 171 10.17 -16.80 -0.79
C SER A 171 9.49 -17.51 -1.96
N GLY A 172 8.27 -17.12 -2.34
CA GLY A 172 7.52 -17.73 -3.44
C GLY A 172 6.98 -19.13 -3.13
N THR A 173 6.96 -19.54 -1.85
CA THR A 173 6.42 -20.85 -1.43
C THR A 173 4.90 -20.83 -1.25
N GLY A 174 4.26 -19.66 -1.34
CA GLY A 174 2.81 -19.48 -1.30
C GLY A 174 2.21 -19.41 -2.71
N LYS A 175 1.68 -20.54 -3.20
CA LYS A 175 0.76 -20.73 -4.33
C LYS A 175 0.89 -19.74 -5.50
N LYS A 176 1.53 -20.23 -6.58
CA LYS A 176 1.03 -19.97 -7.94
C LYS A 176 -0.42 -20.47 -7.99
N ASN A 177 -1.38 -19.56 -7.99
CA ASN A 177 -2.71 -19.85 -8.52
C ASN A 177 -2.70 -19.46 -10.00
#